data_AF-A0AAJ6PAL4-F1
#
_entry.id   AF-A0AAJ6PAL4-F1
#
_cell.length_a   1.000
_cell.length_b   1.000
_cell.length_c   1.000
_cell.angle_alpha   90.00
_cell.angle_beta   90.00
_cell.angle_gamma   90.00
#
_symmetry.space_group_name_H-M   'P 1'
#
loop_
_entity.id
_entity.type
_entity.pdbx_description
1 polymer ?
#
loop_
_entity_poly.entity_id
_entity_poly.type
_entity_poly.pdbx_seq_one_letter_code
_entity_poly.pdbx_strand_id
1 'polypeptide(L)'
;MARQKRTSRVLEKAELRLSGLKSIVPDIKFDEDYNLEKMIVSIEHLRTKIEVYNTALSVVDSSKTEIEEMEQNLRQFCEKMLMIVAIKYGKDSREYEMAGGIRNSDRIRKIRASRLKSIAEKASDENTKAV
;
A
#
# COMPACT_ATOMS: atom_id res chain seq x y z
N MET A 1 -3.67 0.26 -3.74
CA MET A 1 -3.52 0.54 -5.19
C MET A 1 -2.19 -0.01 -5.65
N ALA A 2 -2.16 -0.59 -6.85
CA ALA A 2 -0.95 -1.17 -7.43
C ALA A 2 0.13 -0.10 -7.65
N ARG A 3 1.39 -0.44 -7.39
CA ARG A 3 2.52 0.45 -7.60
C ARG A 3 2.79 0.60 -9.10
N GLN A 4 3.20 1.79 -9.52
CA GLN A 4 3.51 2.02 -10.94
C GLN A 4 4.78 1.26 -11.35
N LYS A 5 4.68 0.52 -12.45
CA LYS A 5 5.83 -0.16 -13.07
C LYS A 5 6.82 0.85 -13.65
N ARG A 6 8.10 0.53 -13.59
CA ARG A 6 9.19 1.37 -14.11
C ARG A 6 9.28 1.25 -15.62
N THR A 7 9.29 2.39 -16.30
CA THR A 7 9.64 2.52 -17.72
C THR A 7 10.91 3.34 -17.87
N SER A 8 11.63 3.19 -18.98
CA SER A 8 12.88 3.92 -19.23
C SER A 8 12.89 4.55 -20.62
N ARG A 9 12.86 5.89 -20.66
CA ARG A 9 13.04 6.66 -21.91
C ARG A 9 14.44 6.50 -22.49
N VAL A 10 15.42 6.13 -21.66
CA VAL A 10 16.80 5.92 -22.09
C VAL A 10 16.90 4.63 -22.91
N LEU A 11 16.18 3.57 -22.50
CA LEU A 11 16.13 2.30 -23.21
C LEU A 11 15.58 2.50 -24.63
N GLU A 12 14.42 3.15 -24.73
CA GLU A 12 13.76 3.46 -26.00
C GLU A 12 14.68 4.26 -26.95
N LYS A 13 15.33 5.30 -26.42
CA LYS A 13 16.30 6.07 -27.20
C LYS A 13 17.54 5.25 -27.60
N ALA A 14 17.99 4.32 -26.76
CA ALA A 14 19.14 3.47 -27.08
C ALA A 14 18.80 2.47 -28.19
N GLU A 15 17.60 1.88 -28.17
CA GLU A 15 17.11 0.98 -29.22
C GLU A 15 16.99 1.70 -30.58
N LEU A 16 16.45 2.93 -30.60
CA LEU A 16 16.37 3.75 -31.82
C LEU A 16 17.75 4.10 -32.39
N ARG A 17 18.72 4.40 -31.51
CA ARG A 17 20.10 4.66 -31.94
C ARG A 17 20.77 3.39 -32.46
N LEU A 18 20.54 2.24 -31.82
CA LEU A 18 21.07 0.95 -32.27
C LEU A 18 20.57 0.63 -33.69
N SER A 19 19.28 0.84 -33.98
CA SER A 19 18.75 0.63 -35.34
C SER A 19 19.38 1.56 -36.37
N GLY A 20 19.60 2.84 -36.03
CA GLY A 20 20.28 3.78 -36.92
C GLY A 20 21.76 3.44 -37.13
N LEU A 21 22.45 2.97 -36.08
CA LEU A 21 23.84 2.54 -36.20
C LEU A 21 23.96 1.31 -37.09
N LYS A 22 23.06 0.32 -36.97
CA LYS A 22 23.05 -0.89 -37.83
C LYS A 22 23.03 -0.57 -39.32
N SER A 23 22.38 0.52 -39.75
CA SER A 23 22.39 0.94 -41.16
C SER A 23 23.71 1.58 -41.63
N ILE A 24 24.56 2.06 -40.72
CA ILE A 24 25.81 2.79 -41.02
C ILE A 24 27.05 1.92 -40.76
N VAL A 25 26.89 0.76 -40.10
CA VAL A 25 27.96 -0.20 -39.76
C VAL A 25 28.90 -0.57 -40.91
N PRO A 26 28.48 -0.64 -42.21
CA PRO A 26 29.43 -0.94 -43.29
C PRO A 26 30.57 0.09 -43.43
N ASP A 27 30.35 1.33 -43.01
CA ASP A 27 31.23 2.46 -43.33
C ASP A 27 32.15 2.88 -42.17
N ILE A 28 31.92 2.39 -40.94
CA ILE A 28 32.59 2.88 -39.73
C ILE A 28 33.34 1.75 -39.03
N LYS A 29 34.64 1.95 -38.79
CA LYS A 29 35.45 1.07 -37.92
C LYS A 29 35.23 1.47 -36.46
N PHE A 30 34.68 0.55 -35.67
CA PHE A 30 34.52 0.70 -34.23
C PHE A 30 35.79 0.28 -33.49
N ASP A 31 36.02 0.87 -32.32
CA ASP A 31 37.12 0.52 -31.41
C ASP A 31 36.74 -0.65 -30.48
N GLU A 32 37.69 -1.25 -29.77
CA GLU A 32 37.45 -2.38 -28.86
C GLU A 32 36.48 -2.02 -27.72
N ASP A 33 36.50 -0.77 -27.25
CA ASP A 33 35.65 -0.30 -26.15
C ASP A 33 34.27 0.19 -26.55
N TYR A 34 34.13 0.67 -27.78
CA TYR A 34 32.90 1.27 -28.29
C TYR A 34 32.43 0.53 -29.53
N ASN A 35 31.97 -0.71 -29.32
CA ASN A 35 31.45 -1.56 -30.37
C ASN A 35 29.92 -1.73 -30.26
N LEU A 36 29.31 -2.19 -31.36
CA LEU A 36 27.87 -2.40 -31.45
C LEU A 36 27.40 -3.53 -30.50
N GLU A 37 28.25 -4.53 -30.29
CA GLU A 37 27.94 -5.71 -29.45
C GLU A 37 27.79 -5.33 -27.97
N LYS A 38 28.73 -4.57 -27.40
CA LYS A 38 28.68 -4.01 -26.05
C LYS A 38 27.44 -3.14 -25.87
N MET A 39 27.08 -2.35 -26.88
CA MET A 39 25.83 -1.58 -26.86
C MET A 39 24.60 -2.50 -26.75
N ILE A 40 24.52 -3.56 -27.56
CA ILE A 40 23.43 -4.55 -27.49
C ILE A 40 23.37 -5.20 -26.11
N VAL A 41 24.50 -5.69 -25.60
CA VAL A 41 24.57 -6.32 -24.26
C VAL A 41 24.11 -5.36 -23.17
N SER A 42 24.51 -4.08 -23.25
CA SER A 42 24.08 -3.07 -22.28
C SER A 42 22.57 -2.78 -22.32
N ILE A 43 21.97 -2.75 -23.52
CA ILE A 43 20.53 -2.58 -23.74
C ILE A 43 19.77 -3.76 -23.15
N GLU A 44 20.19 -4.99 -23.46
CA GLU A 44 19.58 -6.21 -22.95
C GLU A 44 19.71 -6.32 -21.43
N HIS A 45 20.87 -5.98 -20.87
CA HIS A 45 21.08 -5.95 -19.43
C HIS A 45 20.15 -4.95 -18.74
N LEU A 46 19.98 -3.74 -19.30
CA LEU A 46 19.06 -2.76 -18.73
C LEU A 46 17.60 -3.21 -18.83
N ARG A 47 17.22 -3.81 -19.96
CA ARG A 47 15.87 -4.34 -20.21
C ARG A 47 15.50 -5.45 -19.21
N THR A 48 16.39 -6.44 -19.06
CA THR A 48 16.20 -7.55 -18.11
C THR A 48 16.10 -7.04 -16.67
N LYS A 49 16.93 -6.08 -16.26
CA LYS A 49 16.84 -5.48 -14.91
C LYS A 49 15.52 -4.74 -14.67
N ILE A 50 15.00 -4.03 -15.66
CA ILE A 50 13.68 -3.38 -15.55
C ILE A 50 12.56 -4.41 -15.43
N GLU A 51 12.64 -5.50 -16.20
CA GLU A 51 11.67 -6.59 -16.15
C GLU A 51 11.67 -7.30 -14.79
N VAL A 52 12.86 -7.66 -14.26
CA VAL A 52 13.02 -8.24 -12.92
C VAL A 52 12.46 -7.31 -11.84
N TYR A 53 12.73 -6.01 -11.94
CA TYR A 53 12.17 -5.04 -10.99
C TYR A 53 10.63 -5.00 -11.06
N ASN A 54 10.06 -4.95 -12.26
CA ASN A 54 8.62 -4.84 -12.45
C ASN A 54 7.88 -6.13 -12.05
N THR A 55 8.48 -7.29 -12.26
CA THR A 55 7.94 -8.58 -11.81
C THR A 55 7.98 -8.69 -10.29
N ALA A 56 9.10 -8.33 -9.66
CA ALA A 56 9.20 -8.25 -8.20
C ALA A 56 8.16 -7.30 -7.59
N LEU A 57 7.92 -6.16 -8.23
CA LEU A 57 6.88 -5.21 -7.82
C LEU A 57 5.48 -5.83 -7.85
N SER A 58 5.16 -6.59 -8.90
CA SER A 58 3.89 -7.31 -9.00
C SER A 58 3.72 -8.38 -7.93
N VAL A 59 4.79 -9.11 -7.57
CA VAL A 59 4.77 -10.10 -6.47
C VAL A 59 4.55 -9.42 -5.11
N VAL A 60 5.19 -8.26 -4.88
CA VAL A 60 4.97 -7.49 -3.64
C VAL A 60 3.54 -6.99 -3.55
N ASP A 61 2.98 -6.50 -4.64
CA ASP A 61 1.59 -6.03 -4.66
C ASP A 61 0.60 -7.19 -4.43
N SER A 62 0.83 -8.38 -5.01
CA SER A 62 -0.02 -9.56 -4.75
C SER A 62 0.07 -10.03 -3.30
N SER A 63 1.28 -10.09 -2.76
CA SER A 63 1.49 -10.47 -1.34
C SER A 63 0.79 -9.50 -0.40
N LYS A 64 0.80 -8.20 -0.75
CA LYS A 64 0.09 -7.19 0.03
C LYS A 64 -1.42 -7.38 -0.01
N THR A 65 -2.01 -7.66 -1.17
CA THR A 65 -3.45 -7.92 -1.27
C THR A 65 -3.86 -9.16 -0.49
N GLU A 66 -3.05 -10.22 -0.52
CA GLU A 66 -3.31 -11.43 0.28
C GLU A 66 -3.30 -11.13 1.78
N ILE A 67 -2.35 -10.32 2.26
CA ILE A 67 -2.32 -9.89 3.67
C ILE A 67 -3.58 -9.10 4.03
N GLU A 68 -3.96 -8.12 3.21
CA GLU A 68 -5.17 -7.30 3.45
C GLU A 68 -6.44 -8.16 3.52
N GLU A 69 -6.56 -9.17 2.66
CA GLU A 69 -7.67 -10.14 2.68
C GLU A 69 -7.64 -11.02 3.95
N MET A 70 -6.48 -11.53 4.33
CA MET A 70 -6.32 -12.33 5.55
C MET A 70 -6.62 -11.53 6.81
N GLU A 71 -6.17 -10.28 6.87
CA GLU A 71 -6.46 -9.35 7.97
C GLU A 71 -7.97 -9.10 8.10
N GLN A 72 -8.65 -8.86 6.97
CA GLN A 72 -10.09 -8.64 6.95
C GLN A 72 -10.86 -9.90 7.41
N ASN A 73 -10.44 -11.09 6.96
CA ASN A 73 -11.03 -12.35 7.36
C ASN A 73 -10.82 -12.62 8.86
N LEU A 74 -9.61 -12.40 9.36
CA LEU A 74 -9.28 -12.55 10.78
C LEU A 74 -10.09 -11.57 11.63
N ARG A 75 -10.22 -10.32 11.18
CA ARG A 75 -11.04 -9.32 11.87
C ARG A 75 -12.50 -9.78 12.00
N GLN A 76 -13.11 -10.23 10.90
CA GLN A 76 -14.48 -10.75 10.93
C GLN A 76 -14.63 -11.97 11.84
N PHE A 77 -13.63 -12.86 11.85
CA PHE A 77 -13.61 -14.02 12.72
C PHE A 77 -13.55 -13.63 14.21
N CYS A 78 -12.66 -12.69 14.57
CA CYS A 78 -12.59 -12.15 15.93
C CYS A 78 -13.90 -11.47 16.36
N GLU A 79 -14.53 -10.70 15.46
CA GLU A 79 -15.83 -10.08 15.71
C GLU A 79 -16.92 -11.14 15.99
N LYS A 80 -16.94 -12.24 15.21
CA LYS A 80 -17.85 -13.38 15.45
C LYS A 80 -17.58 -14.05 16.78
N MET A 81 -16.32 -14.26 17.15
CA MET A 81 -15.95 -14.84 18.44
C MET A 81 -16.41 -13.99 19.62
N LEU A 82 -16.20 -12.68 19.55
CA LEU A 82 -16.74 -11.74 20.54
C LEU A 82 -18.27 -11.80 20.60
N MET A 83 -18.95 -11.94 19.46
CA MET A 83 -20.40 -12.07 19.43
C MET A 83 -20.88 -13.35 20.13
N ILE A 84 -20.17 -14.47 19.99
CA ILE A 84 -20.50 -15.72 20.70
C ILE A 84 -20.41 -15.52 22.22
N VAL A 85 -19.35 -14.88 22.70
CA VAL A 85 -19.21 -14.54 24.12
C VAL A 85 -20.34 -13.62 24.58
N ALA A 86 -20.69 -12.62 23.76
CA ALA A 86 -21.81 -11.73 24.03
C ALA A 86 -23.17 -12.44 24.08
N ILE A 87 -23.39 -13.45 23.22
CA ILE A 87 -24.62 -14.26 23.22
C ILE A 87 -24.68 -15.10 24.50
N LYS A 88 -23.56 -15.68 24.94
CA LYS A 88 -23.52 -16.59 26.08
C LYS A 88 -23.60 -15.89 27.44
N TYR A 89 -22.87 -14.78 27.60
CA TYR A 89 -22.73 -14.09 28.90
C TYR A 89 -23.37 -12.70 28.92
N GLY A 90 -23.72 -12.14 27.76
CA GLY A 90 -24.25 -10.79 27.63
C GLY A 90 -23.16 -9.75 27.34
N LYS A 91 -23.53 -8.67 26.65
CA LYS A 91 -22.63 -7.57 26.22
C LYS A 91 -22.16 -6.65 27.35
N ASP A 92 -22.70 -6.79 28.56
CA ASP A 92 -22.31 -6.00 29.74
C ASP A 92 -21.60 -6.85 30.80
N SER A 93 -21.30 -8.10 30.47
CA SER A 93 -20.65 -9.06 31.36
C SER A 93 -19.15 -8.84 31.47
N ARG A 94 -18.57 -9.36 32.55
CA ARG A 94 -17.12 -9.32 32.78
C ARG A 94 -16.39 -10.21 31.77
N GLU A 95 -16.99 -11.32 31.39
CA GLU A 95 -16.48 -12.29 30.42
C GLU A 95 -16.35 -11.66 29.02
N TYR A 96 -17.32 -10.83 28.63
CA TYR A 96 -17.25 -10.07 27.39
C TYR A 96 -16.11 -9.04 27.39
N GLU A 97 -15.88 -8.38 28.53
CA GLU A 97 -14.74 -7.48 28.71
C GLU A 97 -13.40 -8.23 28.68
N MET A 98 -13.32 -9.36 29.37
CA MET A 98 -12.13 -10.21 29.40
C MET A 98 -11.77 -10.77 28.02
N ALA A 99 -12.76 -11.03 27.17
CA ALA A 99 -12.56 -11.42 25.78
C ALA A 99 -12.05 -10.28 24.88
N GLY A 100 -11.90 -9.06 25.41
CA GLY A 100 -11.47 -7.86 24.69
C GLY A 100 -12.62 -7.00 24.16
N GLY A 101 -13.87 -7.32 24.50
CA GLY A 101 -15.03 -6.47 24.23
C GLY A 101 -15.06 -5.24 25.14
N ILE A 102 -15.76 -4.19 24.72
CA ILE A 102 -16.08 -3.05 25.60
C ILE A 102 -17.53 -3.22 26.04
N ARG A 103 -17.75 -3.27 27.36
CA ARG A 103 -19.09 -3.37 27.94
C ARG A 103 -20.02 -2.28 27.41
N ASN A 104 -21.29 -2.63 27.18
CA ASN A 104 -22.27 -1.68 26.65
C ASN A 104 -22.42 -0.45 27.56
N SER A 105 -22.47 -0.63 28.88
CA SER A 105 -22.57 0.45 29.85
C SER A 105 -21.38 1.43 29.76
N ASP A 106 -20.16 0.90 29.67
CA ASP A 106 -18.93 1.71 29.54
C ASP A 106 -18.85 2.42 28.19
N ARG A 107 -19.29 1.76 27.11
CA ARG A 107 -19.40 2.39 25.79
C ARG A 107 -20.35 3.58 25.82
N ILE A 108 -21.54 3.43 26.41
CA ILE A 108 -22.53 4.50 26.54
C ILE A 108 -21.98 5.64 27.41
N ARG A 109 -21.31 5.31 28.52
CA ARG A 109 -20.69 6.29 29.42
C ARG A 109 -19.68 7.16 28.67
N LYS A 110 -18.79 6.54 27.87
CA LYS A 110 -17.79 7.26 27.08
C LYS A 110 -18.43 8.19 26.04
N ILE A 111 -19.47 7.74 25.34
CA ILE A 111 -20.20 8.55 24.36
C ILE A 111 -20.89 9.74 25.03
N ARG A 112 -21.50 9.55 26.21
CA ARG A 112 -22.12 10.65 26.95
C ARG A 112 -21.08 11.68 27.39
N ALA A 113 -19.96 11.22 27.95
CA ALA A 113 -18.88 12.10 28.36
C ALA A 113 -18.31 12.92 27.19
N SER A 114 -18.09 12.30 26.02
CA SER A 114 -17.60 13.01 24.83
C SER A 114 -18.62 14.04 24.31
N ARG A 115 -19.92 13.71 24.32
CA ARG A 115 -20.97 14.66 23.94
C ARG A 115 -21.01 15.86 24.88
N LEU A 116 -21.02 15.62 26.19
CA LEU A 116 -21.02 16.70 27.19
C LEU A 116 -19.80 17.61 27.02
N LYS A 117 -18.62 17.03 26.78
CA LYS A 117 -17.40 17.80 26.51
C LYS A 117 -17.54 18.68 25.26
N SER A 118 -18.06 18.13 24.16
CA SER A 118 -18.28 18.89 22.92
C SER A 118 -19.31 20.02 23.06
N ILE A 119 -20.33 19.84 23.93
CA ILE A 119 -21.32 20.88 24.20
C ILE A 119 -20.70 22.00 25.03
N ALA A 120 -19.89 21.65 26.03
CA ALA A 120 -19.16 22.62 26.84
C ALA A 120 -18.17 23.45 26.01
N GLU A 121 -17.42 22.82 25.09
CA GLU A 121 -16.51 23.51 24.16
C GLU A 121 -17.25 24.49 23.24
N LYS A 122 -18.41 24.10 22.70
CA LYS A 122 -19.24 24.99 21.87
C LYS A 122 -19.79 26.17 22.65
N ALA A 123 -20.23 25.96 23.89
CA ALA A 123 -20.74 27.03 24.74
C ALA A 123 -19.64 28.04 25.13
N SER A 124 -18.39 27.60 25.31
CA SER A 124 -17.25 28.51 25.51
C SER A 124 -16.88 29.29 24.25
N ASP A 125 -16.98 28.66 23.07
CA ASP A 125 -16.69 29.30 21.78
C ASP A 125 -17.76 30.34 21.37
N GLU A 126 -19.02 30.15 21.77
CA GLU A 126 -20.09 31.12 21.56
C GLU A 126 -19.97 32.33 22.51
N ASN A 127 -19.63 32.10 23.79
CA ASN A 127 -19.40 33.18 24.75
C ASN A 127 -18.18 34.05 24.44
N THR A 128 -17.17 33.52 23.74
CA THR A 128 -15.97 34.27 23.33
C THR A 128 -16.17 35.10 22.06
N LYS A 129 -17.20 34.80 21.26
CA LYS A 129 -17.57 35.58 20.06
C LYS A 129 -18.63 36.67 20.33
N ALA A 130 -19.28 36.63 21.49
CA ALA A 130 -20.31 37.59 21.90
C ALA A 130 -19.75 38.79 22.70
N VAL A 131 -18.42 38.89 22.84
CA VAL A 131 -17.67 40.01 23.44
C VAL A 131 -16.85 40.69 22.35
#